data_AF-A0A812IRG8-F1
#
_entry.id   AF-A0A812IRG8-F1
#
_cell.length_a   1.000
_cell.length_b   1.000
_cell.length_c   1.000
_cell.angle_alpha   90.00
_cell.angle_beta   90.00
_cell.angle_gamma   90.00
#
_symmetry.space_group_name_H-M   'P 1'
#
loop_
_entity.id
_entity.type
_entity.pdbx_description
1 polymer ?
#
loop_
_entity_poly.entity_id
_entity_poly.type
_entity_poly.pdbx_seq_one_letter_code
_entity_poly.pdbx_strand_id
1 'polypeptide(L)' 'MVKAFGSGVFDIIHSSNAIDHSHDPIAALKGLLRSLRPGRPLYLQHWENEGQSQNYT' A
#
# COMPACT_ATOMS: atom_id res chain seq x y z
N MET A 1 14.73 7.57 8.96
CA MET A 1 15.31 6.45 8.19
C MET A 1 14.24 5.35 8.09
N VAL A 2 13.91 4.87 6.89
CA VAL A 2 12.89 3.82 6.70
C VAL A 2 13.56 2.45 6.81
N LYS A 3 13.01 1.54 7.62
CA LYS A 3 13.46 0.15 7.67
C LYS A 3 12.90 -0.61 6.46
N ALA A 4 13.77 -1.10 5.59
CA ALA A 4 13.38 -2.00 4.52
C ALA A 4 13.10 -3.40 5.09
N PHE A 5 11.98 -3.99 4.70
CA PHE A 5 11.68 -5.39 4.97
C PHE A 5 12.15 -6.26 3.81
N GLY A 6 12.62 -7.48 4.14
CA GLY A 6 13.00 -8.49 3.16
C GLY A 6 11.79 -9.07 2.40
N SER A 7 12.02 -10.10 1.60
CA SER A 7 10.96 -10.80 0.86
C SER A 7 10.21 -11.80 1.74
N GLY A 8 8.90 -11.92 1.58
CA GLY A 8 8.09 -12.96 2.25
C GLY A 8 8.14 -12.91 3.78
N VAL A 9 8.21 -11.70 4.34
CA VAL A 9 8.30 -11.49 5.79
C VAL A 9 6.91 -11.49 6.44
N PHE A 10 5.88 -11.05 5.72
CA PHE A 10 4.53 -10.88 6.26
C PHE A 10 3.57 -11.96 5.77
N ASP A 11 2.71 -12.43 6.67
CA ASP A 11 1.61 -13.36 6.38
C ASP A 11 0.31 -12.64 5.97
N ILE A 12 0.16 -11.36 6.31
CA ILE A 12 -0.98 -10.52 5.94
C ILE A 12 -0.46 -9.10 5.79
N ILE A 13 -0.95 -8.38 4.78
CA ILE A 13 -0.76 -6.94 4.65
C ILE A 13 -2.12 -6.28 4.48
N HIS A 14 -2.34 -5.16 5.16
CA HIS A 14 -3.51 -4.30 5.01
C HIS A 14 -3.05 -2.86 4.84
N SER A 15 -3.54 -2.20 3.79
CA SER A 15 -3.32 -0.78 3.53
C SER A 15 -4.66 -0.10 3.27
N SER A 16 -4.94 0.97 4.02
CA SER A 16 -6.18 1.73 3.91
C SER A 16 -5.86 3.17 3.53
N ASN A 17 -6.26 3.52 2.30
CA ASN A 17 -6.23 4.85 1.72
C ASN A 17 -4.89 5.58 1.89
N ALA A 18 -3.81 4.93 1.44
CA ALA A 18 -2.44 5.39 1.70
C ALA A 18 -1.45 5.18 0.54
N ILE A 19 -1.71 4.24 -0.38
CA ILE A 19 -0.72 3.88 -1.41
C ILE A 19 -0.67 4.96 -2.50
N ASP A 20 -1.83 5.45 -2.89
CA ASP A 20 -2.05 6.54 -3.83
C ASP A 20 -1.48 7.89 -3.35
N HIS A 21 -1.36 8.07 -2.02
CA HIS A 21 -0.71 9.22 -1.39
C HIS A 21 0.82 9.10 -1.26
N SER A 22 1.41 8.03 -1.78
CA SER A 22 2.86 7.88 -1.78
C SER A 22 3.51 8.56 -2.99
N HIS A 23 4.81 8.87 -2.89
CA HIS A 23 5.56 9.51 -3.97
C HIS A 23 5.60 8.66 -5.26
N ASP A 24 5.68 7.34 -5.11
CA ASP A 24 5.58 6.37 -6.22
C ASP A 24 4.68 5.20 -5.77
N PRO A 25 3.37 5.27 -6.04
CA PRO A 25 2.39 4.25 -5.67
C PRO A 25 2.70 2.86 -6.24
N ILE A 26 3.30 2.81 -7.43
CA ILE A 26 3.66 1.54 -8.08
C ILE A 26 4.86 0.91 -7.38
N ALA A 27 5.88 1.69 -7.04
CA ALA A 27 7.00 1.20 -6.25
C ALA A 27 6.56 0.74 -4.85
N ALA A 28 5.65 1.47 -4.21
CA ALA A 28 5.06 1.10 -2.93
C ALA A 28 4.34 -0.26 -3.02
N LEU A 29 3.45 -0.43 -4.00
CA LEU A 29 2.74 -1.68 -4.23
C LEU A 29 3.69 -2.85 -4.50
N LYS A 30 4.72 -2.65 -5.32
CA LYS A 30 5.78 -3.66 -5.57
C LYS A 30 6.52 -4.04 -4.29
N GLY A 31 6.78 -3.07 -3.40
CA GLY A 31 7.36 -3.31 -2.09
C GLY A 31 6.49 -4.19 -1.20
N LEU A 32 5.19 -3.90 -1.14
CA LEU A 32 4.21 -4.71 -0.39
C LEU A 32 4.18 -6.15 -0.92
N LEU A 33 4.03 -6.33 -2.23
CA LEU A 33 4.01 -7.65 -2.87
C LEU A 33 5.29 -8.45 -2.62
N ARG A 34 6.47 -7.80 -2.67
CA ARG A 34 7.74 -8.46 -2.37
C ARG A 34 7.79 -8.94 -0.92
N SER A 35 7.30 -8.11 0.00
CA SER A 35 7.34 -8.41 1.44
C SER A 35 6.30 -9.43 1.90
N LEU A 36 5.27 -9.66 1.10
CA LEU A 36 4.21 -10.64 1.36
C LEU A 36 4.69 -12.05 1.01
N ARG A 37 4.37 -13.02 1.87
CA ARG A 37 4.60 -14.43 1.54
C ARG A 37 3.70 -14.86 0.37
N PRO A 38 4.18 -15.71 -0.55
CA PRO A 38 3.36 -16.21 -1.65
C PRO A 38 2.04 -16.84 -1.16
N GLY A 39 0.94 -16.55 -1.85
CA GLY A 39 -0.39 -17.08 -1.54
C GLY A 39 -1.09 -16.47 -0.32
N ARG A 40 -0.52 -15.42 0.29
CA ARG A 40 -1.11 -14.72 1.43
C ARG A 40 -1.91 -13.50 1.03
N PRO A 41 -2.88 -13.07 1.85
CA PRO A 41 -3.76 -11.97 1.49
C PRO A 41 -3.08 -10.59 1.60
N LEU A 42 -3.35 -9.77 0.60
CA LEU A 42 -3.10 -8.33 0.59
C LEU A 42 -4.45 -7.61 0.48
N TYR A 43 -4.81 -6.86 1.52
CA TYR A 43 -6.04 -6.08 1.55
C TYR A 43 -5.72 -4.61 1.25
N LEU A 44 -6.32 -4.10 0.18
CA LEU A 44 -6.21 -2.70 -0.21
C LEU A 44 -7.59 -2.06 -0.18
N GLN A 45 -7.73 -1.04 0.66
CA GLN A 45 -8.91 -0.19 0.71
C GLN A 45 -8.51 1.18 0.17
N HIS A 46 -9.24 1.71 -0.81
CA HIS A 46 -9.00 3.04 -1.39
C HIS A 46 -10.32 3.79 -1.49
N TRP A 47 -10.24 5.12 -1.53
CA TRP A 47 -11.35 5.99 -1.88
C TRP A 47 -11.05 6.72 -3.19
N GLU A 48 -11.94 6.56 -4.18
CA GLU A 48 -11.82 7.28 -5.44
C GLU A 48 -12.19 8.76 -5.25
N ASN A 49 -11.49 9.65 -5.94
CA ASN A 49 -11.77 11.09 -5.96
C ASN A 49 -11.77 11.76 -4.57
N GLU A 50 -10.87 11.34 -3.67
CA GLU A 50 -10.82 11.83 -2.30
C GLU A 50 -10.70 13.37 -2.21
N GLY A 51 -9.95 14.00 -3.13
CA GLY A 51 -9.87 15.47 -3.21
C GLY A 51 -11.23 16.15 -3.48
N GLN A 52 -12.07 15.55 -4.33
CA GLN A 52 -13.43 16.02 -4.58
C GLN A 52 -14.36 15.70 -3.40
N SER A 53 -14.23 14.51 -2.80
CA SER A 53 -15.04 14.08 -1.66
C SER A 53 -14.76 14.88 -0.39
N GLN A 54 -13.54 15.37 -0.21
CA GLN A 54 -13.10 16.13 0.97
C GLN A 54 -13.14 17.66 0.75
N ASN A 55 -13.65 18.13 -0.40
CA ASN A 55 -13.74 19.55 -0.77
C ASN A 55 -12.40 20.32 -0.69
N TYR A 56 -11.27 19.68 -0.96
CA TYR A 56 -10.00 20.39 -1.13
C TYR A 56 -10.06 21.16 -2.45
N THR A 57 -10.28 22.48 -2.38
CA THR A 57 -10.28 23.42 -3.52
C THR A 57 -8.89 24.01 -3.72
#